data_AF-A0A6V7L7P1-F1
#
_entry.id   AF-A0A6V7L7P1-F1
#
_cell.length_a   1.000
_cell.length_b   1.000
_cell.length_c   1.000
_cell.angle_alpha   90.00
_cell.angle_beta   90.00
_cell.angle_gamma   90.00
#
_symmetry.space_group_name_H-M   'P 1'
#
loop_
_entity.id
_entity.type
_entity.pdbx_description
1 polymer ?
#
loop_
_entity_poly.entity_id
_entity_poly.type
_entity_poly.pdbx_seq_one_letter_code
_entity_poly.pdbx_strand_id
1 'polypeptide(L)' 'ESAGIELRLASKIFVSTNVSIKSNYQQLIQEIFKSALEKVDFSKVEDAASTINSWCEQQTNSKIKKVISA' A
#
# COMPACT_ATOMS: atom_id res chain seq x y z
N GLU A 1 -8.75 -26.37 20.33
CA GLU A 1 -9.31 -25.42 19.35
C GLU A 1 -8.53 -25.55 18.05
N SER A 2 -9.20 -25.73 16.92
CA SER A 2 -8.55 -25.67 15.61
C SER A 2 -8.25 -24.21 15.31
N ALA A 3 -6.97 -23.85 15.21
CA ALA A 3 -6.56 -22.54 14.73
C ALA A 3 -7.24 -22.27 13.38
N GLY A 4 -8.11 -21.25 13.33
CA GLY A 4 -8.85 -20.91 12.11
C GLY A 4 -7.92 -20.46 10.99
N ILE A 5 -8.33 -20.70 9.74
CA ILE A 5 -7.64 -20.17 8.56
C ILE A 5 -7.96 -18.67 8.45
N GLU A 6 -6.94 -17.83 8.37
CA GLU A 6 -7.07 -16.39 8.17
C GLU A 6 -6.65 -16.02 6.74
N LEU A 7 -7.54 -15.37 5.99
CA LEU A 7 -7.25 -14.77 4.69
C LEU A 7 -7.36 -13.24 4.80
N ARG A 8 -6.26 -12.53 4.49
CA ARG A 8 -6.24 -11.06 4.43
C ARG A 8 -6.09 -10.58 3.01
N LEU A 9 -6.96 -9.65 2.61
CA LEU A 9 -6.91 -8.96 1.33
C LEU A 9 -6.79 -7.46 1.60
N ALA A 10 -5.77 -6.85 1.02
CA ALA A 10 -5.55 -5.41 1.07
C ALA A 10 -5.02 -4.92 -0.27
N SER A 11 -5.42 -3.72 -0.68
CA SER A 11 -4.95 -3.07 -1.90
C SER A 11 -4.62 -1.63 -1.59
N LYS A 12 -3.56 -1.08 -2.20
CA LYS A 12 -3.16 0.31 -2.04
C LYS A 12 -2.46 0.83 -3.27
N ILE A 13 -2.63 2.12 -3.52
CA ILE A 13 -1.98 2.84 -4.60
C ILE A 13 -1.03 3.85 -3.96
N PHE A 14 0.26 3.72 -4.29
CA PHE A 14 1.29 4.69 -3.96
C PHE A 14 1.55 5.56 -5.20
N VAL A 15 1.46 6.87 -5.06
CA VAL A 15 1.70 7.82 -6.17
C VAL A 15 2.81 8.78 -5.82
N SER A 16 3.54 9.21 -6.83
CA SER A 16 4.58 10.21 -6.65
C SER A 16 4.01 11.52 -6.10
N THR A 17 4.77 12.19 -5.23
CA THR A 17 4.41 13.49 -4.66
C THR A 17 4.13 14.54 -5.73
N ASN A 18 4.85 14.48 -6.85
CA ASN A 18 4.74 15.40 -7.99
C ASN A 18 3.53 15.15 -8.91
N VAL A 19 2.73 14.11 -8.66
CA VAL A 19 1.51 13.83 -9.42
C VAL A 19 0.29 14.39 -8.70
N SER A 20 -0.52 15.14 -9.46
CA SER A 20 -1.84 15.58 -9.02
C SER A 20 -2.88 14.57 -9.50
N ILE A 21 -3.60 13.98 -8.55
CA ILE A 21 -4.69 13.05 -8.81
C ILE A 21 -6.00 13.85 -8.81
N LYS A 22 -6.88 13.59 -9.79
CA LYS A 22 -8.23 14.18 -9.79
C LYS A 22 -9.04 13.68 -8.60
N SER A 23 -9.78 14.55 -7.95
CA SER A 23 -10.59 14.23 -6.76
C SER A 23 -11.57 13.07 -7.00
N ASN A 24 -12.20 13.02 -8.18
CA ASN A 24 -13.11 11.93 -8.55
C ASN A 24 -12.41 10.57 -8.62
N TYR A 25 -11.14 10.52 -9.03
CA TYR A 25 -10.36 9.28 -9.04
C TYR A 25 -10.00 8.84 -7.62
N GLN A 26 -9.68 9.78 -6.72
CA GLN A 26 -9.45 9.45 -5.30
C GLN A 26 -10.69 8.86 -4.64
N GLN A 27 -11.87 9.45 -4.91
CA GLN A 27 -13.15 8.94 -4.43
C GLN A 27 -13.41 7.53 -4.96
N LEU A 28 -13.20 7.30 -6.27
CA LEU A 28 -13.39 5.99 -6.88
C LEU A 28 -12.51 4.90 -6.25
N ILE A 29 -11.22 5.20 -5.99
CA ILE A 29 -10.31 4.24 -5.34
C ILE A 29 -10.81 3.90 -3.93
N GLN A 30 -11.24 4.91 -3.17
CA GLN A 30 -11.75 4.71 -1.82
C GLN A 30 -13.06 3.91 -1.81
N GLU A 31 -13.92 4.09 -2.81
CA GLU A 31 -15.18 3.37 -2.93
C GLU A 31 -14.99 1.90 -3.32
N ILE A 32 -14.16 1.63 -4.34
CA ILE A 32 -13.97 0.29 -4.92
C ILE A 32 -13.00 -0.55 -4.09
N PHE A 33 -11.82 0.00 -3.78
CA PHE A 33 -10.74 -0.75 -3.14
C PHE A 33 -10.68 -0.55 -1.62
N LYS A 34 -11.57 0.27 -1.05
CA LYS A 34 -11.57 0.66 0.36
C LYS A 34 -10.20 1.15 0.83
N SER A 35 -9.48 1.82 -0.08
CA SER A 35 -8.08 2.18 0.11
C SER A 35 -7.87 3.67 -0.12
N ALA A 36 -7.06 4.27 0.73
CA ALA A 36 -6.58 5.63 0.53
C ALA A 36 -5.31 5.61 -0.31
N LEU A 37 -5.25 6.55 -1.24
CA LEU A 37 -4.07 6.81 -2.05
C LEU A 37 -2.99 7.44 -1.14
N GLU A 38 -1.78 6.91 -1.17
CA GLU A 38 -0.65 7.48 -0.41
C GLU A 38 0.35 8.15 -1.35
N LYS A 39 0.74 9.38 -1.02
CA LYS A 39 1.81 10.07 -1.73
C LYS A 39 3.16 9.63 -1.18
N VAL A 40 4.05 9.19 -2.06
CA VAL A 40 5.40 8.73 -1.74
C VAL A 40 6.39 9.52 -2.59
N ASP A 41 7.50 9.95 -1.97
CA ASP A 41 8.59 10.60 -2.69
C ASP A 41 9.53 9.54 -3.28
N PHE A 42 9.31 9.18 -4.54
CA PHE A 42 10.12 8.17 -5.23
C PHE A 42 11.54 8.64 -5.58
N SER A 43 11.89 9.91 -5.34
CA SER A 43 13.29 10.35 -5.43
C SER A 43 14.15 9.85 -4.26
N LYS A 44 13.50 9.49 -3.13
CA LYS A 44 14.13 8.86 -1.97
C LYS A 44 13.88 7.36 -2.02
N VAL A 45 14.65 6.69 -2.86
CA VAL A 45 14.38 5.31 -3.31
C VAL A 45 14.29 4.33 -2.13
N GLU A 46 15.21 4.45 -1.16
CA GLU A 46 15.26 3.61 0.03
C GLU A 46 14.05 3.84 0.94
N ASP A 47 13.67 5.10 1.16
CA ASP A 47 12.50 5.47 1.98
C ASP A 47 11.19 5.03 1.32
N ALA A 48 11.10 5.15 -0.01
CA ALA A 48 9.95 4.70 -0.78
C ALA A 48 9.79 3.18 -0.71
N ALA A 49 10.87 2.43 -0.94
CA ALA A 49 10.86 0.98 -0.79
C ALA A 49 10.52 0.55 0.64
N SER A 50 11.06 1.23 1.65
CA SER A 50 10.76 0.98 3.06
C SER A 50 9.29 1.21 3.38
N THR A 51 8.70 2.32 2.92
CA THR A 51 7.28 2.65 3.11
C THR A 51 6.37 1.57 2.52
N ILE A 52 6.61 1.16 1.28
CA ILE A 52 5.80 0.16 0.57
C ILE A 52 5.91 -1.20 1.25
N ASN A 53 7.14 -1.64 1.52
CA ASN A 53 7.40 -2.94 2.15
C ASN A 53 6.81 -3.02 3.57
N SER A 54 6.95 -1.96 4.36
CA SER A 54 6.38 -1.88 5.72
C SER A 54 4.86 -1.96 5.70
N TRP A 55 4.20 -1.30 4.75
CA TRP A 55 2.74 -1.40 4.59
C TRP A 55 2.32 -2.83 4.24
N CYS A 56 2.98 -3.46 3.26
CA CYS A 56 2.73 -4.86 2.90
C CYS A 56 2.95 -5.82 4.08
N GLU A 57 4.00 -5.61 4.86
CA GLU A 57 4.31 -6.43 6.03
C GLU A 57 3.19 -6.34 7.07
N GLN A 58 2.71 -5.14 7.38
CA GLN A 58 1.61 -4.92 8.32
C GLN A 58 0.29 -5.54 7.84
N GLN A 59 -0.05 -5.40 6.56
CA GLN A 59 -1.31 -5.95 6.03
C GLN A 59 -1.31 -7.48 5.98
N THR A 60 -0.14 -8.11 6.03
CA THR A 60 0.02 -9.56 5.80
C THR A 60 0.48 -10.31 7.06
N ASN A 61 0.30 -9.74 8.26
CA ASN A 61 0.77 -10.35 9.52
C ASN A 61 2.25 -10.75 9.45
N SER A 62 3.07 -9.84 8.92
CA SER A 62 4.50 -10.00 8.72
C SER A 62 4.92 -11.20 7.85
N LYS A 63 4.01 -11.74 7.03
CA LYS A 63 4.31 -12.83 6.10
C LYS A 63 4.96 -12.35 4.81
N ILE A 64 4.64 -11.13 4.35
CA ILE A 64 5.24 -10.54 3.16
C ILE A 64 6.05 -9.31 3.57
N LYS A 65 7.36 -9.48 3.78
CA LYS A 65 8.25 -8.43 4.31
C LYS A 65 8.90 -7.56 3.25
N LYS A 66 9.09 -8.10 2.04
CA LYS A 66 9.75 -7.40 0.94
C LYS A 66 9.07 -7.78 -0.37
N VAL A 67 8.37 -6.82 -0.95
CA VAL A 67 7.70 -6.92 -2.25
C VAL A 67 8.53 -6.26 -3.34
N ILE A 68 9.23 -5.18 -3.01
CA ILE A 68 10.08 -4.43 -3.94
C ILE A 68 11.48 -4.19 -3.37
N SER A 69 12.46 -4.01 -4.24
CA SER A 69 13.76 -3.43 -3.90
C SER A 69 13.72 -1.91 -4.04
N ALA A 70 14.62 -1.23 -3.32
CA ALA A 70 15.08 0.09 -3.74
C ALA A 70 15.76 -0.05 -5.12
#